data_AF-J4GMW1-F1
#
_entry.id   AF-J4GMW1-F1
#
_cell.length_a   1.000
_cell.length_b   1.000
_cell.length_c   1.000
_cell.angle_alpha   90.00
_cell.angle_beta   90.00
_cell.angle_gamma   90.00
#
_symmetry.space_group_name_H-M   'P 1'
#
loop_
_entity.id
_entity.type
_entity.pdbx_description
1 polymer ?
#
loop_
_entity_poly.entity_id
_entity_poly.type
_entity_poly.pdbx_seq_one_letter_code
_entity_poly.pdbx_strand_id
1 'polypeptide(L)'
;MSDTTGTFQYLSEDQVKQFRRDGYLRLPNFLSKEETEALLARSKQLLDNLNLAEHPLTKFTTGDDNHVGDDYFLTSGDKIRYFLEEDAIDRDGQLNRPKERAVNKIGHGKVTLENASMQAVARDLQFHHDPVALQSMVICKQPQIGGEVPEHNDSTFLYTNPPSALGFWIALEKCTPENGALSFLPGSHLTTPITKRFVRLPQGGTGFETLIPPENVPKNPGGKYVLEACMPGDMVLIHGSVLHKSEKNLSPNTRFAYTFHMIESPPHAVYDEKNWLQPTPQMPFSRILDAPNPTTVSVTA
;
A
#
# COMPACT_ATOMS: atom_id res chain seq x y z
N MET A 1 31.76 28.25 5.14
CA MET A 1 30.79 27.25 5.61
C MET A 1 29.54 27.49 4.80
N SER A 2 29.37 26.73 3.72
CA SER A 2 28.31 26.92 2.74
C SER A 2 26.99 26.40 3.27
N ASP A 3 26.03 27.31 3.30
CA ASP A 3 24.61 27.10 3.57
C ASP A 3 24.03 26.17 2.50
N THR A 4 23.70 24.93 2.86
CA THR A 4 22.89 24.02 2.04
C THR A 4 21.51 23.92 2.66
N THR A 5 20.77 25.02 2.62
CA THR A 5 19.31 24.98 2.67
C THR A 5 18.85 24.37 1.35
N GLY A 6 18.71 23.04 1.33
CA GLY A 6 17.95 22.38 0.27
C GLY A 6 16.54 22.94 0.33
N THR A 7 16.17 23.77 -0.63
CA THR A 7 14.83 24.36 -0.71
C THR A 7 13.86 23.24 -1.06
N PHE A 8 13.00 22.86 -0.13
CA PHE A 8 11.95 21.89 -0.41
C PHE A 8 11.02 22.41 -1.51
N GLN A 9 10.65 21.54 -2.43
CA GLN A 9 9.87 21.89 -3.61
C GLN A 9 8.36 21.73 -3.41
N TYR A 10 7.95 20.85 -2.49
CA TYR A 10 6.57 20.42 -2.27
C TYR A 10 6.22 20.35 -0.78
N LEU A 11 7.02 19.65 0.04
CA LEU A 11 6.77 19.49 1.47
C LEU A 11 7.36 20.66 2.26
N SER A 12 6.67 21.13 3.30
CA SER A 12 7.29 22.00 4.30
C SER A 12 8.17 21.21 5.26
N GLU A 13 9.10 21.90 5.95
CA GLU A 13 9.85 21.30 7.06
C GLU A 13 8.94 20.67 8.11
N ASP A 14 7.83 21.31 8.44
CA ASP A 14 6.89 20.83 9.46
C ASP A 14 6.15 19.58 9.00
N GLN A 15 5.83 19.47 7.70
CA GLN A 15 5.28 18.25 7.10
C GLN A 15 6.27 17.09 7.16
N VAL A 16 7.54 17.34 6.83
CA VAL A 16 8.61 16.33 6.95
C VAL A 16 8.78 15.90 8.41
N LYS A 17 8.81 16.84 9.36
CA LYS A 17 8.87 16.56 10.81
C LYS A 17 7.65 15.77 11.27
N GLN A 18 6.45 16.09 10.79
CA GLN A 18 5.22 15.37 11.10
C GLN A 18 5.29 13.92 10.62
N PHE A 19 5.66 13.68 9.36
CA PHE A 19 5.79 12.32 8.84
C PHE A 19 6.78 11.49 9.68
N ARG A 20 7.93 12.07 10.05
CA ARG A 20 8.93 11.38 10.86
C ARG A 20 8.45 11.06 12.28
N ARG A 21 7.66 11.95 12.87
CA ARG A 21 7.08 11.79 14.20
C ARG A 21 5.92 10.77 14.22
N ASP A 22 5.02 10.86 13.25
CA ASP A 22 3.75 10.15 13.28
C ASP A 22 3.77 8.86 12.44
N GLY A 23 4.71 8.72 11.50
CA GLY A 23 4.82 7.57 10.60
C GLY A 23 3.86 7.64 9.40
N TYR A 24 3.10 8.72 9.28
CA TYR A 24 2.23 8.97 8.14
C TYR A 24 1.97 10.47 7.98
N LEU A 25 1.54 10.90 6.80
CA LEU A 25 1.23 12.30 6.51
C LEU A 25 0.16 12.41 5.43
N ARG A 26 -0.92 13.14 5.71
CA ARG A 26 -1.92 13.52 4.68
C ARG A 26 -1.50 14.81 3.97
N LEU A 27 -1.52 14.78 2.64
CA LEU A 27 -1.32 15.89 1.73
C LEU A 27 -2.66 16.16 1.01
N PRO A 28 -3.41 17.20 1.43
CA PRO A 28 -4.68 17.52 0.82
C PRO A 28 -4.52 18.01 -0.63
N ASN A 29 -5.47 17.66 -1.50
CA ASN A 29 -5.47 18.07 -2.92
C ASN A 29 -4.14 17.77 -3.65
N PHE A 30 -3.53 16.61 -3.37
CA PHE A 30 -2.28 16.21 -4.02
C PHE A 30 -2.47 16.04 -5.53
N LEU A 31 -3.57 15.39 -5.93
CA LEU A 31 -4.03 15.38 -7.32
C LEU A 31 -5.08 16.46 -7.54
N SER A 32 -5.08 17.02 -8.75
CA SER A 32 -6.20 17.83 -9.23
C SER A 32 -7.48 17.01 -9.32
N LYS A 33 -8.62 17.70 -9.41
CA LYS A 33 -9.92 17.06 -9.61
C LYS A 33 -9.93 16.24 -10.90
N GLU A 34 -9.37 16.78 -11.98
CA GLU A 34 -9.32 16.16 -13.29
C GLU A 34 -8.46 14.88 -13.29
N GLU A 35 -7.28 14.92 -12.65
CA GLU A 35 -6.43 13.72 -12.49
C GLU A 35 -7.13 12.65 -11.66
N THR A 36 -7.80 13.05 -10.58
CA THR A 36 -8.52 12.15 -9.68
C THR A 36 -9.68 11.47 -10.40
N GLU A 37 -10.49 12.24 -11.13
CA GLU A 37 -11.61 11.73 -11.93
C GLU A 37 -11.13 10.81 -13.06
N ALA A 38 -10.00 11.13 -13.71
CA ALA A 38 -9.41 10.28 -14.74
C ALA A 38 -8.96 8.92 -14.19
N LEU A 39 -8.30 8.90 -13.01
CA LEU A 39 -7.91 7.65 -12.35
C LEU A 39 -9.12 6.84 -11.88
N LEU A 40 -10.15 7.50 -11.36
CA LEU A 40 -11.39 6.84 -10.96
C LEU A 40 -12.11 6.24 -12.18
N ALA A 41 -12.21 6.98 -13.28
CA ALA A 41 -12.81 6.51 -14.51
C ALA A 41 -12.04 5.31 -15.08
N ARG A 42 -10.70 5.37 -15.10
CA ARG A 42 -9.86 4.25 -15.52
C ARG A 42 -10.05 3.03 -14.63
N SER A 43 -10.15 3.22 -13.31
CA SER A 43 -10.41 2.15 -12.35
C SER A 43 -11.75 1.45 -12.62
N LYS A 44 -12.81 2.22 -12.88
CA LYS A 44 -14.14 1.68 -13.23
C LYS A 44 -14.11 0.95 -14.57
N GLN A 45 -13.44 1.51 -15.58
CA GLN A 45 -13.25 0.85 -16.87
C GLN A 45 -12.52 -0.50 -16.74
N LEU A 46 -11.52 -0.60 -15.86
CA LEU A 46 -10.85 -1.88 -15.59
C LEU A 46 -11.82 -2.92 -15.04
N LEU A 47 -12.74 -2.53 -14.15
CA LEU A 47 -13.77 -3.43 -13.61
C LEU A 47 -14.77 -3.87 -14.69
N ASP A 48 -15.22 -2.94 -15.54
CA ASP A 48 -16.14 -3.27 -16.64
C ASP A 48 -15.53 -4.31 -17.60
N ASN A 49 -14.22 -4.19 -17.85
CA ASN A 49 -13.44 -5.08 -18.70
C ASN A 49 -13.04 -6.40 -18.05
N LEU A 50 -13.36 -6.64 -16.77
CA LEU A 50 -13.08 -7.92 -16.10
C LEU A 50 -13.77 -9.07 -16.86
N ASN A 51 -12.98 -9.98 -17.41
CA ASN A 51 -13.50 -11.19 -18.04
C ASN A 51 -13.59 -12.33 -17.00
N LEU A 52 -14.80 -12.61 -16.50
CA LEU A 52 -15.01 -13.69 -15.54
C LEU A 52 -14.77 -15.09 -16.10
N ALA A 53 -14.92 -15.29 -17.42
CA ALA A 53 -14.73 -16.62 -18.01
C ALA A 53 -13.26 -17.09 -17.92
N GLU A 54 -12.33 -16.15 -17.82
CA GLU A 54 -10.88 -16.40 -17.67
C GLU A 54 -10.40 -16.20 -16.22
N HIS A 55 -11.30 -15.83 -15.31
CA HIS A 55 -10.97 -15.49 -13.93
C HIS A 55 -11.15 -16.69 -12.98
N PRO A 56 -10.15 -17.06 -12.17
CA PRO A 56 -10.22 -18.21 -11.25
C PRO A 56 -11.09 -18.00 -10.00
N LEU A 57 -11.88 -16.93 -9.94
CA LEU A 57 -12.63 -16.47 -8.75
C LEU A 57 -11.80 -16.36 -7.45
N THR A 58 -10.49 -16.10 -7.56
CA THR A 58 -9.58 -15.89 -6.42
C THR A 58 -10.09 -14.77 -5.50
N LYS A 59 -10.11 -15.06 -4.20
CA LYS A 59 -10.54 -14.14 -3.13
C LYS A 59 -9.35 -13.38 -2.55
N PHE A 60 -9.57 -12.15 -2.10
CA PHE A 60 -8.60 -11.42 -1.29
C PHE A 60 -8.83 -11.74 0.19
N THR A 61 -7.84 -12.33 0.86
CA THR A 61 -7.89 -12.62 2.29
C THR A 61 -6.63 -12.05 2.96
N THR A 62 -6.76 -11.41 4.13
CA THR A 62 -5.65 -10.83 4.91
C THR A 62 -5.37 -11.58 6.21
N GLY A 63 -6.13 -12.63 6.50
CA GLY A 63 -6.00 -13.43 7.72
C GLY A 63 -4.78 -14.35 7.69
N ASP A 64 -4.34 -14.77 8.88
CA ASP A 64 -3.22 -15.70 9.08
C ASP A 64 -3.54 -17.16 8.65
N ASP A 65 -4.67 -17.40 7.97
CA ASP A 65 -5.05 -18.71 7.47
C ASP A 65 -4.18 -19.09 6.26
N ASN A 66 -3.48 -20.23 6.38
CA ASN A 66 -2.29 -20.71 5.67
C ASN A 66 -2.28 -20.80 4.11
N HIS A 67 -3.18 -20.14 3.37
CA HIS A 67 -3.20 -20.21 1.89
C HIS A 67 -3.57 -18.89 1.19
N VAL A 68 -2.91 -17.79 1.53
CA VAL A 68 -2.98 -16.55 0.71
C VAL A 68 -2.10 -16.69 -0.54
N GLY A 69 -2.58 -17.41 -1.54
CA GLY A 69 -2.02 -17.25 -2.88
C GLY A 69 -1.92 -18.54 -3.65
N ASP A 70 -2.96 -18.77 -4.44
CA ASP A 70 -2.84 -19.56 -5.65
C ASP A 70 -1.82 -18.92 -6.61
N ASP A 71 -1.49 -19.64 -7.69
CA ASP A 71 -0.60 -19.13 -8.73
C ASP A 71 -1.09 -17.80 -9.33
N TYR A 72 -2.40 -17.53 -9.26
CA TYR A 72 -3.01 -16.30 -9.75
C TYR A 72 -2.67 -15.08 -8.87
N PHE A 73 -2.48 -15.24 -7.56
CA PHE A 73 -1.90 -14.18 -6.74
C PHE A 73 -0.38 -14.07 -6.93
N LEU A 74 0.35 -15.17 -6.83
CA LEU A 74 1.82 -15.17 -6.81
C LEU A 74 2.45 -14.70 -8.13
N THR A 75 1.79 -14.94 -9.26
CA THR A 75 2.26 -14.45 -10.57
C THR A 75 1.61 -13.13 -10.97
N SER A 76 0.95 -12.44 -10.02
CA SER A 76 0.24 -11.19 -10.30
C SER A 76 1.14 -9.99 -10.40
N GLY A 77 2.38 -10.02 -9.88
CA GLY A 77 3.29 -8.89 -9.66
C GLY A 77 3.67 -8.03 -10.88
N ASP A 78 3.43 -8.53 -12.08
CA ASP A 78 3.65 -7.80 -13.34
C ASP A 78 2.37 -7.74 -14.22
N LYS A 79 1.19 -7.92 -13.63
CA LYS A 79 -0.10 -8.04 -14.34
C LYS A 79 -1.20 -7.21 -13.69
N ILE A 80 -2.20 -6.85 -14.49
CA ILE A 80 -3.47 -6.34 -13.97
C ILE A 80 -4.37 -7.56 -13.71
N ARG A 81 -4.50 -7.95 -12.45
CA ARG A 81 -5.41 -9.01 -11.98
C ARG A 81 -6.41 -8.44 -10.98
N TYR A 82 -7.46 -9.21 -10.74
CA TYR A 82 -8.61 -8.82 -9.93
C TYR A 82 -8.73 -9.78 -8.76
N PHE A 83 -9.00 -9.27 -7.57
CA PHE A 83 -9.17 -10.08 -6.38
C PHE A 83 -10.52 -9.76 -5.78
N LEU A 84 -11.35 -10.79 -5.59
CA LEU A 84 -12.75 -10.62 -5.21
C LEU A 84 -12.90 -10.49 -3.69
N GLU A 85 -13.93 -9.76 -3.26
CA GLU A 85 -14.39 -9.76 -1.87
C GLU A 85 -14.86 -11.17 -1.50
N GLU A 86 -14.52 -11.63 -0.30
CA GLU A 86 -15.00 -12.93 0.20
C GLU A 86 -16.53 -13.01 0.20
N ASP A 87 -17.19 -11.94 0.67
CA ASP A 87 -18.64 -11.80 0.79
C ASP A 87 -19.35 -11.59 -0.58
N ALA A 88 -18.60 -11.51 -1.68
CA ALA A 88 -19.18 -11.49 -3.03
C ALA A 88 -19.41 -12.89 -3.62
N ILE A 89 -18.83 -13.93 -2.99
CA ILE A 89 -18.99 -15.33 -3.39
C ILE A 89 -19.96 -16.04 -2.44
N ASP A 90 -20.98 -16.70 -2.96
CA ASP A 90 -21.92 -17.49 -2.17
C ASP A 90 -21.37 -18.88 -1.80
N ARG A 91 -22.21 -19.69 -1.14
CA ARG A 91 -21.84 -21.04 -0.67
C ARG A 91 -21.60 -22.03 -1.81
N ASP A 92 -22.15 -21.76 -3.00
CA ASP A 92 -22.00 -22.58 -4.20
C ASP A 92 -20.82 -22.11 -5.07
N GLY A 93 -20.04 -21.14 -4.58
CA GLY A 93 -18.88 -20.59 -5.27
C GLY A 93 -19.23 -19.62 -6.39
N GLN A 94 -20.48 -19.13 -6.46
CA GLN A 94 -20.94 -18.21 -7.49
C GLN A 94 -20.97 -16.76 -6.99
N LEU A 95 -20.96 -15.82 -7.93
CA LEU A 95 -21.14 -14.40 -7.59
C LEU A 95 -22.56 -14.12 -7.15
N ASN A 96 -22.72 -13.47 -5.99
CA ASN A 96 -24.02 -13.02 -5.49
C ASN A 96 -24.39 -11.59 -5.91
N ARG A 97 -23.57 -10.96 -6.76
CA ARG A 97 -23.70 -9.58 -7.21
C ARG A 97 -22.99 -9.35 -8.55
N PRO A 98 -23.23 -8.22 -9.24
CA PRO A 98 -22.49 -7.87 -10.45
C PRO A 98 -20.98 -7.86 -10.22
N LYS A 99 -20.21 -8.30 -11.22
CA LYS A 99 -18.75 -8.49 -11.14
C LYS A 99 -18.02 -7.20 -10.76
N GLU A 100 -18.49 -6.05 -11.23
CA GLU A 100 -17.94 -4.73 -10.98
C GLU A 100 -18.10 -4.31 -9.51
N ARG A 101 -19.05 -4.96 -8.81
CA ARG A 101 -19.33 -4.77 -7.38
C ARG A 101 -18.78 -5.91 -6.50
N ALA A 102 -18.07 -6.85 -7.09
CA ALA A 102 -17.49 -8.01 -6.41
C ALA A 102 -15.98 -7.88 -6.16
N VAL A 103 -15.30 -7.00 -6.88
CA VAL A 103 -13.84 -6.83 -6.78
C VAL A 103 -13.48 -6.05 -5.52
N ASN A 104 -12.62 -6.63 -4.68
CA ASN A 104 -11.97 -5.96 -3.55
C ASN A 104 -10.86 -5.03 -4.05
N LYS A 105 -9.95 -5.58 -4.85
CA LYS A 105 -8.80 -4.86 -5.39
C LYS A 105 -8.38 -5.31 -6.78
N ILE A 106 -7.69 -4.43 -7.49
CA ILE A 106 -7.01 -4.69 -8.76
C ILE A 106 -5.51 -4.53 -8.51
N GLY A 107 -4.69 -5.50 -8.94
CA GLY A 107 -3.23 -5.51 -8.76
C GLY A 107 -2.60 -6.76 -9.38
N HIS A 108 -1.28 -6.91 -9.44
CA HIS A 108 -0.26 -5.90 -9.14
C HIS A 108 0.55 -5.68 -10.41
N GLY A 109 0.51 -4.50 -11.02
CA GLY A 109 1.27 -4.24 -12.24
C GLY A 109 1.91 -2.88 -12.20
N LYS A 110 2.76 -2.60 -13.19
CA LYS A 110 3.33 -1.26 -13.37
C LYS A 110 2.23 -0.30 -13.83
N VAL A 111 1.63 0.35 -12.85
CA VAL A 111 1.09 1.69 -12.96
C VAL A 111 1.77 2.43 -11.83
N THR A 112 2.66 3.35 -12.13
CA THR A 112 3.07 4.37 -11.17
C THR A 112 2.69 5.70 -11.78
N LEU A 113 2.22 6.62 -10.96
CA LEU A 113 2.01 7.98 -11.40
C LEU A 113 3.38 8.59 -11.66
N GLU A 114 3.78 8.65 -12.93
CA GLU A 114 4.92 9.44 -13.38
C GLU A 114 4.51 10.92 -13.28
N ASN A 115 4.60 11.44 -12.07
CA ASN A 115 4.15 12.78 -11.72
C ASN A 115 5.29 13.54 -11.03
N ALA A 116 5.60 14.74 -11.51
CA ALA A 116 6.66 15.59 -10.96
C ALA A 116 6.44 15.92 -9.47
N SER A 117 5.19 16.09 -9.03
CA SER A 117 4.84 16.32 -7.62
C SER A 117 5.20 15.11 -6.76
N MET A 118 5.03 13.89 -7.29
CA MET A 118 5.41 12.67 -6.57
C MET A 118 6.95 12.60 -6.41
N GLN A 119 7.69 12.91 -7.48
CA GLN A 119 9.15 12.98 -7.42
C GLN A 119 9.60 14.06 -6.42
N ALA A 120 8.97 15.24 -6.43
CA ALA A 120 9.25 16.31 -5.47
C ALA A 120 8.98 15.88 -4.02
N VAL A 121 7.87 15.19 -3.75
CA VAL A 121 7.59 14.60 -2.43
C VAL A 121 8.69 13.62 -2.01
N ALA A 122 9.12 12.71 -2.90
CA ALA A 122 10.20 11.77 -2.61
C ALA A 122 11.55 12.46 -2.38
N ARG A 123 11.84 13.54 -3.13
CA ARG A 123 13.02 14.40 -2.95
C ARG A 123 13.01 15.10 -1.60
N ASP A 124 11.91 15.73 -1.24
CA ASP A 124 11.81 16.51 0.00
C ASP A 124 11.81 15.64 1.24
N LEU A 125 11.18 14.46 1.18
CA LEU A 125 11.15 13.55 2.32
C LEU A 125 12.54 12.99 2.64
N GLN A 126 13.39 12.83 1.61
CA GLN A 126 14.73 12.25 1.69
C GLN A 126 14.74 10.89 2.42
N PHE A 127 13.65 10.13 2.27
CA PHE A 127 13.49 8.83 2.92
C PHE A 127 14.37 7.75 2.29
N HIS A 128 14.56 7.82 0.97
CA HIS A 128 15.37 6.91 0.17
C HIS A 128 16.48 7.66 -0.56
N HIS A 129 17.60 6.97 -0.78
CA HIS A 129 18.69 7.36 -1.66
C HIS A 129 18.28 7.15 -3.11
N ASP A 130 17.86 5.93 -3.47
CA ASP A 130 17.50 5.61 -4.86
C ASP A 130 16.22 4.75 -4.91
N PRO A 131 15.04 5.37 -4.72
CA PRO A 131 13.77 4.66 -4.61
C PRO A 131 13.35 3.99 -5.91
N VAL A 132 12.78 2.79 -5.78
CA VAL A 132 12.14 2.06 -6.88
C VAL A 132 10.68 1.74 -6.57
N ALA A 133 9.84 1.80 -7.59
CA ALA A 133 8.45 1.37 -7.56
C ALA A 133 8.35 -0.15 -7.43
N LEU A 134 7.66 -0.61 -6.40
CA LEU A 134 7.50 -2.02 -6.09
C LEU A 134 6.19 -2.61 -6.62
N GLN A 135 5.08 -1.97 -6.29
CA GLN A 135 3.73 -2.44 -6.66
C GLN A 135 2.75 -1.28 -6.76
N SER A 136 1.63 -1.52 -7.43
CA SER A 136 0.45 -0.65 -7.39
C SER A 136 -0.83 -1.45 -7.28
N MET A 137 -1.86 -0.84 -6.71
CA MET A 137 -3.19 -1.40 -6.55
C MET A 137 -4.27 -0.33 -6.68
N VAL A 138 -5.44 -0.75 -7.14
CA VAL A 138 -6.71 -0.04 -6.90
C VAL A 138 -7.49 -0.80 -5.85
N ILE A 139 -7.89 -0.13 -4.77
CA ILE A 139 -8.73 -0.70 -3.71
C ILE A 139 -10.14 -0.14 -3.87
N CYS A 140 -11.13 -1.00 -4.07
CA CYS A 140 -12.49 -0.58 -4.41
C CYS A 140 -13.36 -0.28 -3.18
N LYS A 141 -13.18 -1.03 -2.07
CA LYS A 141 -14.08 -1.06 -0.89
C LYS A 141 -15.54 -0.95 -1.33
N GLN A 142 -16.05 -2.07 -1.82
CA GLN A 142 -17.40 -2.12 -2.38
C GLN A 142 -18.46 -1.75 -1.32
N PRO A 143 -19.62 -1.20 -1.72
CA PRO A 143 -20.68 -0.85 -0.78
C PRO A 143 -21.11 -2.09 0.01
N GLN A 144 -21.33 -1.92 1.31
CA GLN A 144 -21.84 -2.92 2.27
C GLN A 144 -20.94 -4.13 2.54
N ILE A 145 -20.12 -4.56 1.57
CA ILE A 145 -19.28 -5.75 1.67
C ILE A 145 -17.79 -5.45 1.63
N GLY A 146 -17.39 -4.18 1.50
CA GLY A 146 -15.99 -3.81 1.39
C GLY A 146 -15.20 -4.31 2.59
N GLY A 147 -14.39 -5.35 2.41
CA GLY A 147 -13.79 -6.11 3.49
C GLY A 147 -12.89 -5.26 4.38
N GLU A 148 -12.84 -5.55 5.69
CA GLU A 148 -11.90 -4.91 6.60
C GLU A 148 -10.45 -5.24 6.20
N VAL A 149 -9.54 -4.32 6.50
CA VAL A 149 -8.12 -4.60 6.47
C VAL A 149 -7.65 -4.53 7.93
N PRO A 150 -7.32 -5.67 8.55
CA PRO A 150 -6.84 -5.73 9.92
C PRO A 150 -5.59 -4.86 10.12
N GLU A 151 -5.27 -4.63 11.40
CA GLU A 151 -4.05 -3.94 11.79
C GLU A 151 -2.82 -4.66 11.25
N HIS A 152 -1.97 -3.91 10.54
CA HIS A 152 -0.73 -4.41 9.98
C HIS A 152 0.29 -3.29 9.75
N ASN A 153 1.49 -3.67 9.35
CA ASN A 153 2.51 -2.80 8.77
C ASN A 153 2.89 -3.34 7.37
N ASP A 154 3.09 -2.44 6.41
CA ASP A 154 3.39 -2.83 5.02
C ASP A 154 4.72 -3.57 4.89
N SER A 155 5.70 -3.25 5.74
CA SER A 155 7.02 -3.89 5.76
C SER A 155 6.97 -5.39 6.09
N THR A 156 5.85 -5.89 6.65
CA THR A 156 5.59 -7.34 6.79
C THR A 156 5.45 -8.00 5.41
N PHE A 157 4.82 -7.33 4.45
CA PHE A 157 4.51 -7.88 3.12
C PHE A 157 5.53 -7.45 2.04
N LEU A 158 6.17 -6.29 2.25
CA LEU A 158 7.09 -5.65 1.31
C LEU A 158 8.47 -5.53 1.94
N TYR A 159 9.00 -6.65 2.41
CA TYR A 159 10.16 -6.68 3.29
C TYR A 159 11.45 -6.27 2.57
N THR A 160 12.23 -5.45 3.24
CA THR A 160 13.61 -5.10 2.88
C THR A 160 14.47 -5.13 4.14
N ASN A 161 15.78 -5.31 3.99
CA ASN A 161 16.72 -5.21 5.11
C ASN A 161 17.78 -4.10 4.84
N PRO A 162 17.77 -2.99 5.60
CA PRO A 162 16.75 -2.61 6.59
C PRO A 162 15.37 -2.32 5.95
N PRO A 163 14.27 -2.32 6.73
CA PRO A 163 12.93 -2.01 6.23
C PRO A 163 12.84 -0.62 5.63
N SER A 164 12.32 -0.54 4.40
CA SER A 164 12.31 0.69 3.60
C SER A 164 10.99 0.92 2.85
N ALA A 165 9.94 0.14 3.09
CA ALA A 165 8.67 0.36 2.39
C ALA A 165 8.10 1.77 2.69
N LEU A 166 7.62 2.44 1.64
CA LEU A 166 6.91 3.72 1.71
C LEU A 166 5.66 3.63 0.84
N GLY A 167 4.49 3.68 1.48
CA GLY A 167 3.20 3.64 0.82
C GLY A 167 2.72 5.03 0.43
N PHE A 168 2.15 5.12 -0.77
CA PHE A 168 1.44 6.28 -1.28
C PHE A 168 0.01 5.84 -1.49
N TRP A 169 -0.93 6.42 -0.75
CA TRP A 169 -2.35 6.08 -0.83
C TRP A 169 -3.13 7.30 -1.24
N ILE A 170 -3.85 7.25 -2.35
CA ILE A 170 -4.56 8.38 -2.93
C ILE A 170 -6.05 8.08 -2.93
N ALA A 171 -6.82 8.94 -2.26
CA ALA A 171 -8.28 8.86 -2.26
C ALA A 171 -8.82 9.24 -3.65
N LEU A 172 -9.51 8.32 -4.33
CA LEU A 172 -10.21 8.63 -5.58
C LEU A 172 -11.68 9.03 -5.35
N GLU A 173 -12.20 8.67 -4.18
CA GLU A 173 -13.54 9.05 -3.70
C GLU A 173 -13.45 9.54 -2.25
N LYS A 174 -14.52 10.16 -1.75
CA LYS A 174 -14.57 10.63 -0.36
C LYS A 174 -14.43 9.45 0.60
N CYS A 175 -13.56 9.58 1.60
CA CYS A 175 -13.27 8.56 2.58
C CYS A 175 -13.76 9.02 3.95
N THR A 176 -14.63 8.23 4.56
CA THR A 176 -15.32 8.52 5.82
C THR A 176 -15.22 7.31 6.77
N PRO A 177 -15.50 7.48 8.07
CA PRO A 177 -15.53 6.33 8.98
C PRO A 177 -16.46 5.21 8.48
N GLU A 178 -17.60 5.56 7.89
CA GLU A 178 -18.65 4.61 7.49
C GLU A 178 -18.31 3.81 6.24
N ASN A 179 -17.42 4.33 5.37
CA ASN A 179 -16.99 3.66 4.15
C ASN A 179 -15.55 3.10 4.20
N GLY A 180 -14.99 3.00 5.41
CA GLY A 180 -13.70 2.36 5.65
C GLY A 180 -12.50 3.23 5.31
N ALA A 181 -12.49 4.47 5.82
CA ALA A 181 -11.28 5.30 5.88
C ALA A 181 -10.16 4.61 6.70
N LEU A 182 -8.91 5.03 6.43
CA LEU A 182 -7.75 4.50 7.14
C LEU A 182 -7.73 4.98 8.59
N SER A 183 -7.17 4.16 9.47
CA SER A 183 -6.79 4.56 10.83
C SER A 183 -5.34 4.19 11.08
N PHE A 184 -4.58 5.10 11.69
CA PHE A 184 -3.15 4.94 11.99
C PHE A 184 -2.91 4.99 13.48
N LEU A 185 -1.89 4.29 13.98
CA LEU A 185 -1.36 4.50 15.33
C LEU A 185 -0.10 5.39 15.23
N PRO A 186 -0.20 6.71 15.48
CA PRO A 186 0.92 7.62 15.26
C PRO A 186 2.14 7.24 16.11
N GLY A 187 3.32 7.24 15.51
CA GLY A 187 4.59 6.93 16.19
C GLY A 187 4.86 5.42 16.40
N SER A 188 3.93 4.56 15.98
CA SER A 188 4.11 3.10 16.07
C SER A 188 5.25 2.58 15.19
N HIS A 189 5.63 3.29 14.13
CA HIS A 189 6.80 2.93 13.30
C HIS A 189 8.14 3.02 14.04
N LEU A 190 8.19 3.76 15.16
CA LEU A 190 9.37 3.90 16.02
C LEU A 190 9.37 2.90 17.19
N THR A 191 8.19 2.48 17.63
CA THR A 191 8.02 1.75 18.90
C THR A 191 7.57 0.31 18.71
N THR A 192 7.00 -0.04 17.55
CA THR A 192 6.56 -1.39 17.21
C THR A 192 7.51 -2.02 16.22
N PRO A 193 8.22 -3.10 16.59
CA PRO A 193 9.08 -3.80 15.64
C PRO A 193 8.24 -4.62 14.65
N ILE A 194 8.79 -4.85 13.46
CA ILE A 194 8.22 -5.81 12.51
C ILE A 194 8.52 -7.22 13.04
N THR A 195 7.48 -7.99 13.31
CA THR A 195 7.59 -9.28 14.03
C THR A 195 7.58 -10.49 13.12
N LYS A 196 7.04 -10.36 11.91
CA LYS A 196 6.90 -11.44 10.92
C LYS A 196 7.06 -10.90 9.50
N ARG A 197 7.27 -11.82 8.56
CA ARG A 197 7.38 -11.55 7.12
C ARG A 197 6.42 -12.45 6.37
N PHE A 198 5.75 -11.92 5.36
CA PHE A 198 4.97 -12.71 4.42
C PHE A 198 5.86 -13.17 3.27
N VAL A 199 6.04 -14.49 3.15
CA VAL A 199 7.05 -15.12 2.28
C VAL A 199 6.44 -16.16 1.36
N ARG A 200 7.06 -16.38 0.19
CA ARG A 200 6.85 -17.60 -0.62
C ARG A 200 7.42 -18.80 0.13
N LEU A 201 6.65 -19.88 0.17
CA LEU A 201 7.12 -21.13 0.78
C LEU A 201 7.84 -21.99 -0.27
N PRO A 202 8.91 -22.73 0.11
CA PRO A 202 9.63 -23.61 -0.81
C PRO A 202 8.75 -24.67 -1.49
N GLN A 203 7.66 -25.06 -0.84
CA GLN A 203 6.72 -26.10 -1.30
C GLN A 203 5.59 -25.52 -2.19
N GLY A 204 5.61 -24.21 -2.49
CA GLY A 204 4.51 -23.49 -3.14
C GLY A 204 3.60 -22.77 -2.15
N GLY A 205 2.90 -21.74 -2.64
CA GLY A 205 2.06 -20.86 -1.81
C GLY A 205 2.88 -19.87 -0.96
N THR A 206 2.23 -19.34 0.07
CA THR A 206 2.81 -18.33 0.98
C THR A 206 2.57 -18.68 2.44
N GLY A 207 3.37 -18.10 3.33
CA GLY A 207 3.15 -18.15 4.77
C GLY A 207 3.85 -17.01 5.48
N PHE A 208 3.82 -17.06 6.81
CA PHE A 208 4.52 -16.08 7.64
C PHE A 208 5.80 -16.70 8.26
N GLU A 209 6.92 -16.01 8.09
CA GLU A 209 8.19 -16.29 8.76
C GLU A 209 8.35 -15.32 9.95
N THR A 210 8.49 -15.86 11.16
CA THR A 210 8.67 -15.06 12.38
C THR A 210 10.08 -14.46 12.43
N LEU A 211 10.17 -13.14 12.59
CA LEU A 211 11.42 -12.40 12.81
C LEU A 211 11.77 -12.24 14.28
N ILE A 212 10.75 -12.01 15.10
CA ILE A 212 10.89 -11.80 16.54
C ILE A 212 9.93 -12.75 17.24
N PRO A 213 10.42 -13.64 18.13
CA PRO A 213 9.56 -14.53 18.90
C PRO A 213 8.48 -13.73 19.67
N PRO A 214 7.22 -14.19 19.72
CA PRO A 214 6.11 -13.45 20.36
C PRO A 214 6.39 -13.01 21.80
N GLU A 215 7.15 -13.80 22.56
CA GLU A 215 7.58 -13.50 23.92
C GLU A 215 8.47 -12.26 24.03
N ASN A 216 9.14 -11.87 22.94
CA ASN A 216 10.06 -10.73 22.85
C ASN A 216 9.41 -9.50 22.19
N VAL A 217 8.13 -9.60 21.78
CA VAL A 217 7.38 -8.47 21.21
C VAL A 217 6.87 -7.61 22.36
N PRO A 218 7.11 -6.28 22.35
CA PRO A 218 6.52 -5.38 23.33
C PRO A 218 5.00 -5.58 23.43
N LYS A 219 4.50 -5.90 24.62
CA LYS A 219 3.08 -6.14 24.85
C LYS A 219 2.36 -4.79 24.85
N ASN A 220 1.53 -4.57 23.82
CA ASN A 220 0.74 -3.36 23.53
C ASN A 220 1.59 -2.16 23.10
N PRO A 221 1.60 -1.80 21.81
CA PRO A 221 2.04 -0.47 21.41
C PRO A 221 1.07 0.54 22.06
N GLY A 222 1.59 1.38 22.95
CA GLY A 222 0.79 2.43 23.56
C GLY A 222 0.29 3.43 22.52
N GLY A 223 -0.80 4.13 22.80
CA GLY A 223 -1.33 5.20 21.95
C GLY A 223 -2.80 5.03 21.61
N LYS A 224 -3.29 5.85 20.68
CA LYS A 224 -4.66 5.80 20.16
C LYS A 224 -4.64 5.85 18.65
N TYR A 225 -5.48 5.03 18.03
CA TYR A 225 -5.70 5.11 16.59
C TYR A 225 -6.37 6.44 16.23
N VAL A 226 -5.85 7.08 15.18
CA VAL A 226 -6.38 8.31 14.58
C VAL A 226 -6.98 7.95 13.23
N LEU A 227 -8.26 8.27 13.06
CA LEU A 227 -8.98 8.10 11.80
C LEU A 227 -8.56 9.20 10.82
N GLU A 228 -8.12 8.81 9.62
CA GLU A 228 -7.71 9.74 8.56
C GLU A 228 -8.77 9.78 7.44
N ALA A 229 -9.78 10.64 7.63
CA ALA A 229 -10.76 10.93 6.60
C ALA A 229 -10.13 11.78 5.48
N CYS A 230 -10.47 11.47 4.23
CA CYS A 230 -9.84 12.07 3.05
C CYS A 230 -10.90 12.54 2.04
N MET A 231 -10.59 13.60 1.31
CA MET A 231 -11.36 14.02 0.13
C MET A 231 -10.73 13.44 -1.14
N PRO A 232 -11.49 13.30 -2.25
CA PRO A 232 -10.91 12.90 -3.53
C PRO A 232 -9.72 13.78 -3.90
N GLY A 233 -8.60 13.17 -4.29
CA GLY A 233 -7.34 13.82 -4.63
C GLY A 233 -6.37 13.99 -3.46
N ASP A 234 -6.80 13.78 -2.21
CA ASP A 234 -5.90 13.73 -1.06
C ASP A 234 -4.97 12.50 -1.18
N MET A 235 -3.72 12.68 -0.80
CA MET A 235 -2.74 11.59 -0.66
C MET A 235 -2.35 11.41 0.79
N VAL A 236 -2.15 10.16 1.22
CA VAL A 236 -1.57 9.80 2.51
C VAL A 236 -0.25 9.07 2.25
N LEU A 237 0.85 9.63 2.75
CA LEU A 237 2.14 8.95 2.87
C LEU A 237 2.11 8.02 4.07
N ILE A 238 2.60 6.79 3.90
CA ILE A 238 2.54 5.72 4.90
C ILE A 238 3.94 5.13 5.07
N HIS A 239 4.56 5.34 6.22
CA HIS A 239 5.82 4.67 6.55
C HIS A 239 5.58 3.16 6.68
N GLY A 240 6.40 2.32 6.05
CA GLY A 240 6.14 0.88 5.97
C GLY A 240 6.00 0.16 7.31
N SER A 241 6.59 0.71 8.38
CA SER A 241 6.48 0.18 9.75
C SER A 241 5.33 0.77 10.59
N VAL A 242 4.58 1.77 10.11
CA VAL A 242 3.46 2.34 10.89
C VAL A 242 2.30 1.36 10.91
N LEU A 243 1.75 1.11 12.10
CA LEU A 243 0.55 0.31 12.26
C LEU A 243 -0.66 1.08 11.74
N HIS A 244 -1.40 0.43 10.84
CA HIS A 244 -2.60 1.00 10.26
C HIS A 244 -3.63 -0.08 9.90
N LYS A 245 -4.88 0.34 9.74
CA LYS A 245 -6.04 -0.53 9.46
C LYS A 245 -7.15 0.21 8.72
N SER A 246 -8.15 -0.53 8.24
CA SER A 246 -9.42 0.06 7.78
C SER A 246 -10.63 -0.83 8.09
N GLU A 247 -11.67 -0.25 8.66
CA GLU A 247 -12.91 -0.95 9.02
C GLU A 247 -13.73 -1.34 7.78
N LYS A 248 -14.67 -2.29 7.92
CA LYS A 248 -15.58 -2.68 6.82
C LYS A 248 -16.34 -1.46 6.26
N ASN A 249 -16.55 -1.43 4.94
CA ASN A 249 -17.45 -0.46 4.33
C ASN A 249 -18.89 -0.96 4.46
N LEU A 250 -19.63 -0.39 5.42
CA LEU A 250 -21.05 -0.71 5.64
C LEU A 250 -21.99 0.29 4.94
N SER A 251 -21.42 1.31 4.29
CA SER A 251 -22.15 2.39 3.64
C SER A 251 -22.71 1.97 2.27
N PRO A 252 -23.64 2.75 1.69
CA PRO A 252 -24.11 2.54 0.32
C PRO A 252 -23.15 3.05 -0.76
N ASN A 253 -22.04 3.69 -0.38
CA ASN A 253 -21.07 4.28 -1.31
C ASN A 253 -19.84 3.40 -1.44
N THR A 254 -19.21 3.39 -2.61
CA THR A 254 -17.86 2.85 -2.78
C THR A 254 -16.84 3.74 -2.07
N ARG A 255 -15.62 3.22 -1.93
CA ARG A 255 -14.45 4.03 -1.56
C ARG A 255 -13.30 3.59 -2.44
N PHE A 256 -13.18 4.17 -3.63
CA PHE A 256 -12.00 3.90 -4.46
C PHE A 256 -10.77 4.62 -3.94
N ALA A 257 -9.65 3.90 -3.91
CA ALA A 257 -8.33 4.47 -3.67
C ALA A 257 -7.31 3.82 -4.61
N TYR A 258 -6.35 4.61 -5.05
CA TYR A 258 -5.19 4.12 -5.78
C TYR A 258 -3.99 4.15 -4.85
N THR A 259 -3.20 3.09 -4.81
CA THR A 259 -2.02 3.03 -3.96
C THR A 259 -0.86 2.40 -4.69
N PHE A 260 0.34 2.85 -4.36
CA PHE A 260 1.57 2.22 -4.80
C PHE A 260 2.62 2.32 -3.70
N HIS A 261 3.62 1.47 -3.78
CA HIS A 261 4.70 1.40 -2.79
C HIS A 261 6.05 1.61 -3.45
N MET A 262 6.90 2.36 -2.75
CA MET A 262 8.32 2.46 -3.05
C MET A 262 9.13 1.69 -2.02
N ILE A 263 10.31 1.24 -2.44
CA ILE A 263 11.35 0.70 -1.55
C ILE A 263 12.70 1.31 -1.92
N GLU A 264 13.64 1.24 -0.98
CA GLU A 264 15.04 1.52 -1.25
C GLU A 264 15.66 0.41 -2.10
N SER A 265 16.56 0.78 -3.01
CA SER A 265 17.25 -0.17 -3.87
C SER A 265 18.62 -0.62 -3.29
N PRO A 266 19.20 -1.72 -3.80
CA PRO A 266 20.58 -2.08 -3.49
C PRO A 266 21.58 -0.98 -3.89
N PRO A 267 22.68 -0.77 -3.14
CA PRO A 267 23.11 -1.56 -1.98
C PRO A 267 22.53 -1.09 -0.63
N HIS A 268 21.64 -0.10 -0.63
CA HIS A 268 21.17 0.56 0.59
C HIS A 268 20.13 -0.25 1.36
N ALA A 269 19.35 -1.08 0.65
CA ALA A 269 18.52 -2.11 1.25
C ALA A 269 18.54 -3.39 0.41
N VAL A 270 18.43 -4.54 1.08
CA VAL A 270 18.32 -5.85 0.44
C VAL A 270 16.85 -6.18 0.25
N TYR A 271 16.41 -6.36 -1.00
CA TYR A 271 15.11 -6.93 -1.33
C TYR A 271 15.18 -8.45 -1.26
N ASP A 272 14.42 -9.06 -0.35
CA ASP A 272 14.57 -10.47 -0.03
C ASP A 272 13.89 -11.37 -1.09
N GLU A 273 14.60 -12.42 -1.52
CA GLU A 273 14.14 -13.37 -2.54
C GLU A 273 12.90 -14.18 -2.12
N LYS A 274 12.63 -14.24 -0.81
CA LYS A 274 11.42 -14.90 -0.29
C LYS A 274 10.19 -14.01 -0.36
N ASN A 275 10.29 -12.72 -0.68
CA ASN A 275 9.10 -11.87 -0.80
C ASN A 275 8.11 -12.46 -1.81
N TRP A 276 6.82 -12.38 -1.49
CA TRP A 276 5.75 -12.90 -2.35
C TRP A 276 5.76 -12.24 -3.72
N LEU A 277 6.10 -10.94 -3.80
CA LEU A 277 6.33 -10.23 -5.04
C LEU A 277 7.80 -10.34 -5.42
N GLN A 278 8.10 -10.62 -6.68
CA GLN A 278 9.44 -10.60 -7.23
C GLN A 278 9.41 -9.86 -8.57
N PRO A 279 10.41 -9.02 -8.89
CA PRO A 279 10.48 -8.38 -10.20
C PRO A 279 10.70 -9.44 -11.28
N THR A 280 10.11 -9.24 -12.46
CA THR A 280 10.34 -10.11 -13.61
C THR A 280 11.31 -9.44 -14.59
N PRO A 281 12.01 -10.20 -15.45
CA PRO A 281 12.85 -9.58 -16.50
C PRO A 281 12.07 -8.62 -17.40
N GLN A 282 10.77 -8.87 -17.60
CA GLN A 282 9.87 -8.02 -18.40
C GLN A 282 9.42 -6.78 -17.64
N MET A 283 9.34 -6.84 -16.31
CA MET A 283 8.92 -5.74 -15.46
C MET A 283 9.83 -5.63 -14.22
N PRO A 284 11.07 -5.12 -14.39
CA PRO A 284 11.91 -4.79 -13.26
C PRO A 284 11.32 -3.61 -12.47
N PHE A 285 11.71 -3.47 -11.21
CA PHE A 285 11.34 -2.29 -10.42
C PHE A 285 11.85 -1.03 -11.09
N SER A 286 10.96 -0.05 -11.23
CA SER A 286 11.23 1.18 -11.96
C SER A 286 11.77 2.25 -11.01
N ARG A 287 12.86 2.90 -11.40
CA ARG A 287 13.41 4.05 -10.68
C ARG A 287 12.37 5.17 -10.62
N ILE A 288 12.24 5.78 -9.45
CA ILE A 288 11.30 6.89 -9.22
C ILE A 288 11.95 8.24 -9.53
N LEU A 289 13.22 8.41 -9.16
CA LEU A 289 13.95 9.65 -9.33
C LEU A 289 14.86 9.57 -10.57
N ASP A 290 15.02 10.70 -11.25
CA ASP A 290 15.94 10.82 -12.40
C ASP A 290 17.42 10.67 -11.99
N ALA A 291 17.73 10.98 -10.73
CA ALA A 291 19.02 10.78 -10.11
C ALA A 291 18.84 10.47 -8.62
N PRO A 292 19.70 9.68 -7.99
CA PRO A 292 19.62 9.43 -6.55
C PRO A 292 19.64 10.72 -5.70
N ASN A 293 19.08 10.64 -4.50
CA ASN A 293 19.24 11.66 -3.48
C ASN A 293 20.67 11.63 -2.94
N PRO A 294 21.37 12.77 -2.82
CA PRO A 294 22.74 12.80 -2.32
C PRO A 294 22.84 12.46 -0.82
N THR A 295 21.73 12.59 -0.10
CA THR A 295 21.62 12.34 1.34
C THR A 295 20.25 11.77 1.66
N THR A 296 20.22 10.83 2.59
CA THR A 296 18.98 10.32 3.20
C THR A 296 18.91 10.76 4.64
N VAL A 297 17.69 10.92 5.16
CA VAL A 297 17.49 11.16 6.58
C VAL A 297 16.74 10.00 7.19
N SER A 298 17.44 9.26 8.04
CA SER A 298 16.86 8.10 8.72
C SER A 298 15.76 8.54 9.68
N VAL A 299 14.67 7.78 9.67
CA VAL A 299 13.60 7.86 10.68
C VAL A 299 14.00 6.91 11.80
N THR A 300 15.05 7.25 12.57
CA THR A 300 15.42 6.47 13.77
C THR A 300 14.50 6.84 14.93
N ALA A 301 14.17 5.84 15.75
CA ALA A 301 13.69 6.06 17.10
C ALA A 301 14.79 6.65 17.99
#